data_AF-A0A0S3TE26-F1
#
_entry.id   AF-A0A0S3TE26-F1
#
_cell.length_a   1.000
_cell.length_b   1.000
_cell.length_c   1.000
_cell.angle_alpha   90.00
_cell.angle_beta   90.00
_cell.angle_gamma   90.00
#
_symmetry.space_group_name_H-M   'P 1'
#
loop_
_entity.id
_entity.type
_entity.pdbx_description
1 polymer ?
#
loop_
_entity_poly.entity_id
_entity_poly.type
_entity_poly.pdbx_seq_one_letter_code
_entity_poly.pdbx_strand_id
1 'polypeptide(L)'
;MFSSEEWKTSKFGTSQEGRKVAHVVLDSRFWKNVSICLKAAAPLMVVLRLVDSDVKPAMGFIYEEMDCAKEKIRSNFNNIKKSYEEVWRIIDARWDNQLHRPLHAAAYFLNPHFHYEPNFRSDDGGEVKEGLYFCMRRLIPDMAERRKINLQIVEFHNARGLFGMEDAKECRKELNPGEWWDMFGDGTPELKRFAIRILSLTCSSSGCERNWSSFEIVI
;
A
#
# COMPACT_ATOMS: atom_id res chain seq x y z
N MET A 1 37.79 0.58 9.10
CA MET A 1 37.64 1.38 10.33
C MET A 1 37.96 0.54 11.57
N PHE A 2 37.12 -0.42 11.99
CA PHE A 2 37.32 -1.19 13.24
C PHE A 2 38.58 -2.08 13.29
N SER A 3 39.17 -2.40 12.13
CA SER A 3 40.42 -3.16 12.02
C SER A 3 41.69 -2.29 11.97
N SER A 4 41.56 -0.97 11.87
CA SER A 4 42.69 -0.03 11.78
C SER A 4 43.41 0.16 13.12
N GLU A 5 44.69 0.50 13.06
CA GLU A 5 45.47 0.82 14.26
C GLU A 5 45.00 2.11 14.93
N GLU A 6 44.53 3.10 14.15
CA GLU A 6 43.97 4.34 14.73
C GLU A 6 42.74 4.03 15.59
N TRP A 7 41.86 3.13 15.13
CA TRP A 7 40.70 2.72 15.92
C TRP A 7 41.11 1.97 17.19
N LYS A 8 41.97 0.95 17.06
CA LYS A 8 42.38 0.10 18.19
C LYS A 8 43.07 0.87 19.32
N THR A 9 43.80 1.94 18.99
CA THR A 9 44.51 2.79 19.95
C THR A 9 43.69 3.98 20.43
N SER A 10 42.54 4.27 19.81
CA SER A 10 41.67 5.37 20.21
C SER A 10 41.01 5.16 21.59
N LYS A 11 40.57 6.27 22.20
CA LYS A 11 39.75 6.26 23.42
C LYS A 11 38.49 5.38 23.28
N PHE A 12 37.88 5.38 22.09
CA PHE A 12 36.66 4.60 21.83
C PHE A 12 36.97 3.12 21.60
N GLY A 13 38.00 2.79 20.81
CA GLY A 13 38.36 1.40 20.53
C GLY A 13 38.93 0.63 21.72
N THR A 14 39.52 1.32 22.70
CA THR A 14 40.02 0.72 23.96
C THR A 14 38.94 0.53 25.04
N SER A 15 37.82 1.25 24.93
CA SER A 15 36.68 1.09 25.85
C SER A 15 36.07 -0.33 25.77
N GLN A 16 35.30 -0.73 26.79
CA GLN A 16 34.61 -2.02 26.77
C GLN A 16 33.51 -2.04 25.70
N GLU A 17 32.79 -0.93 25.57
CA GLU A 17 31.68 -0.69 24.65
C GLU A 17 32.15 -0.70 23.20
N GLY A 18 33.23 0.03 22.91
CA GLY A 18 33.80 0.08 21.56
C GLY A 18 34.32 -1.27 21.08
N ARG A 19 34.89 -2.09 21.98
CA ARG A 19 35.26 -3.48 21.67
C ARG A 19 34.05 -4.37 21.39
N LYS A 20 32.96 -4.22 22.14
CA LYS A 20 31.69 -4.92 21.87
C LYS A 20 31.13 -4.53 20.49
N VAL A 21 31.09 -3.24 20.16
CA VAL A 21 30.63 -2.76 18.84
C VAL A 21 31.52 -3.31 17.73
N ALA A 22 32.84 -3.24 17.88
CA ALA A 22 33.78 -3.79 16.91
C ALA A 22 33.56 -5.29 16.69
N HIS A 23 33.31 -6.06 17.76
CA HIS A 23 33.02 -7.49 17.66
C HIS A 23 31.73 -7.77 16.87
N VAL A 24 30.66 -7.03 17.13
CA VAL A 24 29.39 -7.17 16.38
C VAL A 24 29.58 -6.79 14.91
N VAL A 25 30.22 -5.66 14.64
CA VAL A 25 30.46 -5.16 13.27
C VAL A 25 31.40 -6.06 12.48
N LEU A 26 32.31 -6.78 13.13
CA LEU A 26 33.21 -7.73 12.46
C LEU A 26 32.62 -9.15 12.38
N ASP A 27 31.49 -9.45 13.03
CA ASP A 27 30.82 -10.75 12.91
C ASP A 27 30.09 -10.86 11.55
N SER A 28 30.50 -11.82 10.72
CA SER A 28 29.87 -12.06 9.42
C SER A 28 28.41 -12.53 9.55
N ARG A 29 28.04 -13.20 10.66
CA ARG A 29 26.66 -13.63 10.93
C ARG A 29 25.76 -12.43 11.21
N PHE A 30 26.28 -11.39 11.86
CA PHE A 30 25.54 -10.14 12.07
C PHE A 30 25.10 -9.55 10.72
N TRP A 31 26.04 -9.39 9.78
CA TRP A 31 25.73 -8.84 8.46
C TRP A 31 24.83 -9.74 7.62
N LYS A 32 24.97 -11.07 7.75
CA LYS A 32 24.03 -12.02 7.12
C LYS A 32 22.61 -11.81 7.64
N ASN A 33 22.45 -11.63 8.95
CA ASN A 33 21.13 -11.36 9.56
C ASN A 33 20.58 -10.00 9.13
N VAL A 34 21.42 -8.94 9.11
CA VAL A 34 21.03 -7.62 8.60
C VAL A 34 20.56 -7.72 7.15
N SER A 35 21.26 -8.48 6.30
CA SER A 35 20.85 -8.70 4.91
C SER A 35 19.48 -9.38 4.82
N ILE A 36 19.21 -10.39 5.65
CA ILE A 36 17.90 -11.05 5.74
C ILE A 36 16.80 -10.04 6.13
N CYS A 37 17.05 -9.23 7.16
CA CYS A 37 16.11 -8.20 7.58
C CYS A 37 15.81 -7.20 6.46
N LEU A 38 16.84 -6.71 5.75
CA LEU A 38 16.66 -5.77 4.65
C LEU A 38 15.88 -6.37 3.48
N LYS A 39 16.12 -7.64 3.14
CA LYS A 39 15.38 -8.36 2.09
C LYS A 39 13.88 -8.42 2.36
N ALA A 40 13.49 -8.51 3.64
CA ALA A 40 12.09 -8.51 4.06
C ALA A 40 11.52 -7.10 4.23
N ALA A 41 12.25 -6.19 4.87
CA ALA A 41 11.76 -4.87 5.26
C ALA A 41 11.76 -3.85 4.13
N ALA A 42 12.75 -3.87 3.22
CA ALA A 42 12.88 -2.84 2.20
C ALA A 42 11.64 -2.71 1.28
N PRO A 43 10.99 -3.81 0.82
CA PRO A 43 9.74 -3.69 0.07
C PRO A 43 8.60 -3.05 0.88
N LEU A 44 8.49 -3.38 2.17
CA LEU A 44 7.48 -2.78 3.05
C LEU A 44 7.73 -1.29 3.29
N MET A 45 8.99 -0.85 3.31
CA MET A 45 9.32 0.58 3.41
C MET A 45 8.83 1.38 2.19
N VAL A 46 8.68 0.75 1.01
CA VAL A 46 8.09 1.40 -0.16
C VAL A 46 6.59 1.64 0.06
N VAL A 47 5.87 0.63 0.56
CA VAL A 47 4.45 0.76 0.92
C VAL A 47 4.25 1.81 2.00
N LEU A 48 5.12 1.85 3.02
CA LEU A 48 5.08 2.87 4.06
C LEU A 48 5.26 4.28 3.47
N ARG A 49 6.24 4.47 2.60
CA ARG A 49 6.44 5.76 1.92
C ARG A 49 5.26 6.19 1.06
N LEU A 50 4.55 5.25 0.45
CA LEU A 50 3.33 5.54 -0.31
C LEU A 50 2.24 6.11 0.61
N VAL A 51 1.94 5.43 1.72
CA VAL A 51 0.85 5.83 2.63
C VAL A 51 1.20 7.10 3.43
N ASP A 52 2.48 7.37 3.58
CA ASP A 52 3.01 8.58 4.20
C ASP A 52 3.07 9.77 3.23
N SER A 53 2.94 9.57 1.92
CA SER A 53 3.03 10.66 0.96
C SER A 53 1.77 11.52 0.96
N ASP A 54 1.92 12.83 1.14
CA ASP A 54 0.81 13.80 1.01
C ASP A 54 0.55 14.19 -0.46
N VAL A 55 1.34 13.67 -1.41
CA VAL A 55 1.32 14.08 -2.82
C VAL A 55 0.34 13.27 -3.68
N LYS A 56 0.19 11.97 -3.42
CA LYS A 56 -0.72 11.09 -4.18
C LYS A 56 -1.64 10.34 -3.22
N PRO A 57 -2.96 10.27 -3.48
CA PRO A 57 -3.88 9.51 -2.63
C PRO A 57 -3.50 8.02 -2.59
N ALA A 58 -3.02 7.53 -1.45
CA ALA A 58 -2.55 6.16 -1.31
C ALA A 58 -3.66 5.09 -1.35
N MET A 59 -4.91 5.50 -1.06
CA MET A 59 -6.04 4.59 -0.85
C MET A 59 -6.32 3.69 -2.06
N GLY A 60 -6.26 4.23 -3.28
CA GLY A 60 -6.44 3.44 -4.50
C GLY A 60 -5.26 2.51 -4.84
N PHE A 61 -4.11 2.63 -4.17
CA PHE A 61 -2.86 1.97 -4.57
C PHE A 61 -2.29 1.00 -3.53
N ILE A 62 -2.60 1.20 -2.24
CA ILE A 62 -2.04 0.41 -1.14
C ILE A 62 -2.25 -1.10 -1.27
N TYR A 63 -3.39 -1.54 -1.81
CA TYR A 63 -3.68 -2.97 -2.01
C TYR A 63 -2.68 -3.61 -2.97
N GLU A 64 -2.50 -3.03 -4.17
CA GLU A 64 -1.54 -3.53 -5.17
C GLU A 64 -0.10 -3.41 -4.67
N GLU A 65 0.23 -2.31 -3.98
CA GLU A 65 1.58 -2.08 -3.46
C GLU A 65 1.95 -3.08 -2.35
N MET A 66 0.97 -3.51 -1.54
CA MET A 66 1.17 -4.59 -0.58
C MET A 66 1.45 -5.93 -1.29
N ASP A 67 0.70 -6.25 -2.34
CA ASP A 67 0.91 -7.46 -3.14
C ASP A 67 2.28 -7.44 -3.84
N CYS A 68 2.66 -6.30 -4.43
CA CYS A 68 3.98 -6.07 -5.00
C CYS A 68 5.09 -6.21 -3.95
N ALA A 69 4.89 -5.71 -2.73
CA ALA A 69 5.84 -5.89 -1.64
C ALA A 69 6.01 -7.38 -1.29
N LYS A 70 4.92 -8.15 -1.19
CA LYS A 70 4.97 -9.59 -0.94
C LYS A 70 5.73 -10.33 -2.04
N GLU A 71 5.44 -10.07 -3.30
CA GLU A 71 6.15 -10.69 -4.43
C GLU A 71 7.64 -10.29 -4.48
N LYS A 72 7.97 -9.03 -4.15
CA LYS A 72 9.36 -8.59 -4.06
C LYS A 72 10.11 -9.29 -2.93
N ILE A 73 9.48 -9.48 -1.77
CA ILE A 73 10.04 -10.28 -0.67
C ILE A 73 10.33 -11.69 -1.14
N ARG A 74 9.35 -12.36 -1.76
CA ARG A 74 9.52 -13.71 -2.31
C ARG A 74 10.71 -13.79 -3.28
N SER A 75 10.81 -12.83 -4.19
CA SER A 75 11.94 -12.71 -5.14
C SER A 75 13.28 -12.52 -4.43
N ASN A 76 13.35 -11.64 -3.41
CA ASN A 76 14.57 -11.38 -2.62
C ASN A 76 15.10 -12.63 -1.89
N PHE A 77 14.20 -13.58 -1.59
CA PHE A 77 14.50 -14.89 -1.01
C PHE A 77 14.61 -16.00 -2.07
N ASN A 78 14.91 -15.65 -3.33
CA ASN A 78 15.12 -16.58 -4.44
C ASN A 78 13.93 -17.53 -4.67
N ASN A 79 12.71 -17.10 -4.34
CA ASN A 79 11.49 -17.92 -4.41
C ASN A 79 11.52 -19.17 -3.51
N ILE A 80 12.40 -19.23 -2.50
CA ILE A 80 12.46 -20.33 -1.54
C ILE A 80 11.37 -20.12 -0.49
N LYS A 81 10.25 -20.84 -0.62
CA LYS A 81 9.05 -20.69 0.24
C LYS A 81 9.37 -20.61 1.74
N LYS A 82 10.15 -21.58 2.25
CA LYS A 82 10.56 -21.64 3.67
C LYS A 82 11.28 -20.39 4.18
N SER A 83 11.85 -19.59 3.28
CA SER A 83 12.61 -18.40 3.63
C SER A 83 11.77 -17.12 3.74
N TYR A 84 10.55 -17.10 3.19
CA TYR A 84 9.67 -15.93 3.22
C TYR A 84 8.26 -16.20 3.74
N GLU A 85 7.84 -17.46 3.86
CA GLU A 85 6.46 -17.80 4.27
C GLU A 85 6.08 -17.23 5.63
N GLU A 86 7.01 -17.22 6.58
CA GLU A 86 6.75 -16.67 7.91
C GLU A 86 6.63 -15.14 7.87
N VAL A 87 7.42 -14.48 7.00
CA VAL A 87 7.32 -13.03 6.78
C VAL A 87 5.95 -12.70 6.18
N TRP A 88 5.51 -13.45 5.17
CA TRP A 88 4.17 -13.29 4.59
C TRP A 88 3.08 -13.52 5.63
N ARG A 89 3.19 -14.55 6.46
CA ARG A 89 2.21 -14.82 7.53
C ARG A 89 2.06 -13.63 8.49
N ILE A 90 3.18 -12.98 8.85
CA ILE A 90 3.17 -11.78 9.69
C ILE A 90 2.51 -10.62 8.95
N ILE A 91 2.84 -10.41 7.67
CA ILE A 91 2.22 -9.37 6.83
C ILE A 91 0.71 -9.57 6.75
N ASP A 92 0.27 -10.78 6.39
CA ASP A 92 -1.15 -11.11 6.24
C ASP A 92 -1.91 -10.93 7.55
N ALA A 93 -1.35 -11.40 8.67
CA ALA A 93 -1.94 -11.18 9.98
C ALA A 93 -2.09 -9.68 10.33
N ARG A 94 -1.17 -8.81 9.90
CA ARG A 94 -1.27 -7.36 10.12
C ARG A 94 -2.24 -6.72 9.14
N TRP A 95 -2.21 -7.13 7.89
CA TRP A 95 -3.11 -6.69 6.82
C TRP A 95 -4.57 -6.99 7.16
N ASP A 96 -4.86 -8.18 7.68
CA ASP A 96 -6.22 -8.63 7.97
C ASP A 96 -6.79 -8.03 9.26
N ASN A 97 -5.95 -7.81 10.27
CA ASN A 97 -6.42 -7.40 11.60
C ASN A 97 -6.28 -5.90 11.89
N GLN A 98 -5.31 -5.22 11.27
CA GLN A 98 -4.98 -3.83 11.63
C GLN A 98 -5.26 -2.84 10.51
N LEU A 99 -5.11 -3.28 9.26
CA LEU A 99 -5.40 -2.45 8.10
C LEU A 99 -6.83 -2.77 7.66
N HIS A 100 -7.64 -1.76 7.36
CA HIS A 100 -9.04 -1.95 6.96
C HIS A 100 -9.13 -2.60 5.56
N ARG A 101 -8.76 -3.88 5.44
CA ARG A 101 -8.62 -4.63 4.19
C ARG A 101 -9.82 -4.47 3.24
N PRO A 102 -11.09 -4.55 3.69
CA PRO A 102 -12.23 -4.32 2.80
C PRO A 102 -12.22 -2.95 2.11
N LEU A 103 -11.74 -1.92 2.81
CA LEU A 103 -11.67 -0.56 2.30
C LEU A 103 -10.58 -0.41 1.24
N HIS A 104 -9.40 -0.96 1.49
CA HIS A 104 -8.29 -0.99 0.53
C HIS A 104 -8.67 -1.82 -0.71
N ALA A 105 -9.35 -2.95 -0.52
CA ALA A 105 -9.85 -3.80 -1.60
C ALA A 105 -10.92 -3.07 -2.44
N ALA A 106 -11.86 -2.37 -1.80
CA ALA A 106 -12.84 -1.55 -2.51
C ALA A 106 -12.19 -0.42 -3.30
N ALA A 107 -11.19 0.26 -2.73
CA ALA A 107 -10.44 1.32 -3.39
C ALA A 107 -9.65 0.80 -4.60
N TYR A 108 -9.00 -0.35 -4.47
CA TYR A 108 -8.35 -1.04 -5.59
C TYR A 108 -9.33 -1.38 -6.71
N PHE A 109 -10.51 -1.92 -6.37
CA PHE A 109 -11.54 -2.21 -7.36
C PHE A 109 -11.97 -0.96 -8.13
N LEU A 110 -12.10 0.16 -7.44
CA LEU A 110 -12.56 1.42 -8.02
C LEU A 110 -11.44 2.21 -8.69
N ASN A 111 -10.18 1.75 -8.64
CA ASN A 111 -9.07 2.46 -9.26
C ASN A 111 -8.97 2.12 -10.76
N PRO A 112 -9.25 3.06 -11.68
CA PRO A 112 -9.17 2.83 -13.12
C PRO A 112 -7.75 2.49 -13.61
N HIS A 113 -6.71 2.86 -12.85
CA HIS A 113 -5.32 2.48 -13.13
C HIS A 113 -5.12 0.97 -13.14
N PHE A 114 -5.86 0.24 -12.30
CA PHE A 114 -5.75 -1.21 -12.14
C PHE A 114 -6.93 -1.95 -12.72
N HIS A 115 -8.15 -1.43 -12.58
CA HIS A 115 -9.39 -2.13 -12.91
C HIS A 115 -9.43 -2.67 -14.35
N TYR A 116 -8.82 -1.95 -15.29
CA TYR A 116 -8.81 -2.29 -16.70
C TYR A 116 -7.53 -2.94 -17.18
N GLU A 117 -6.58 -3.21 -16.28
CA GLU A 117 -5.35 -3.90 -16.65
C GLU A 117 -5.61 -5.41 -16.83
N PRO A 118 -4.90 -6.09 -17.74
CA PRO A 118 -5.10 -7.51 -18.00
C PRO A 118 -4.88 -8.42 -16.78
N ASN A 119 -4.08 -7.97 -15.81
CA ASN A 119 -3.77 -8.67 -14.58
C ASN A 119 -4.66 -8.28 -13.40
N PHE A 120 -5.73 -7.51 -13.63
CA PHE A 120 -6.66 -7.09 -12.57
C PHE A 120 -7.27 -8.29 -11.86
N ARG A 121 -7.11 -8.35 -10.54
CA ARG A 121 -7.53 -9.48 -9.71
C ARG A 121 -8.95 -9.33 -9.18
N SER A 122 -9.93 -9.08 -10.06
CA SER A 122 -11.34 -8.96 -9.64
C SER A 122 -11.91 -10.21 -8.98
N ASP A 123 -11.35 -11.38 -9.32
CA ASP A 123 -11.91 -12.70 -9.02
C ASP A 123 -10.91 -13.65 -8.33
N ASP A 124 -9.73 -13.17 -7.94
CA ASP A 124 -8.78 -13.98 -7.17
C ASP A 124 -9.32 -14.17 -5.74
N GLY A 125 -9.95 -15.32 -5.49
CA GLY A 125 -10.57 -15.64 -4.21
C GLY A 125 -11.81 -14.82 -3.84
N GLY A 126 -12.29 -13.91 -4.72
CA GLY A 126 -13.47 -13.06 -4.48
C GLY A 126 -13.26 -11.90 -3.50
N GLU A 127 -12.07 -11.78 -2.90
CA GLU A 127 -11.78 -10.85 -1.82
C GLU A 127 -12.06 -9.39 -2.19
N VAL A 128 -11.65 -8.98 -3.40
CA VAL A 128 -11.80 -7.61 -3.88
C VAL A 128 -13.26 -7.21 -4.00
N LYS A 129 -14.09 -8.07 -4.61
CA LYS A 129 -15.54 -7.83 -4.72
C LYS A 129 -16.22 -7.88 -3.35
N GLU A 130 -15.85 -8.81 -2.49
CA GLU A 130 -16.38 -8.88 -1.12
C GLU A 130 -16.07 -7.59 -0.33
N GLY A 131 -14.85 -7.07 -0.46
CA GLY A 131 -14.44 -5.79 0.14
C GLY A 131 -15.31 -4.63 -0.34
N LEU A 132 -15.51 -4.52 -1.66
CA LEU A 132 -16.41 -3.53 -2.26
C LEU A 132 -17.82 -3.59 -1.67
N TYR A 133 -18.43 -4.78 -1.66
CA TYR A 133 -19.79 -4.97 -1.14
C TYR A 133 -19.88 -4.75 0.37
N PHE A 134 -18.84 -5.10 1.13
CA PHE A 134 -18.76 -4.79 2.55
C PHE A 134 -18.76 -3.28 2.80
N CYS A 135 -17.90 -2.54 2.11
CA CYS A 135 -17.84 -1.07 2.21
C CYS A 135 -19.14 -0.41 1.78
N MET A 136 -19.73 -0.86 0.69
CA MET A 136 -21.02 -0.35 0.23
C MET A 136 -22.13 -0.58 1.26
N ARG A 137 -22.19 -1.78 1.87
CA ARG A 137 -23.16 -2.06 2.95
C ARG A 137 -22.96 -1.17 4.17
N ARG A 138 -21.71 -0.90 4.53
CA ARG A 138 -21.33 -0.11 5.71
C ARG A 138 -21.58 1.39 5.53
N LEU A 139 -21.37 1.92 4.33
CA LEU A 139 -21.39 3.36 4.03
C LEU A 139 -22.71 3.84 3.41
N ILE A 140 -23.50 2.94 2.85
CA ILE A 140 -24.76 3.25 2.16
C ILE A 140 -25.87 2.42 2.79
N PRO A 141 -26.63 2.97 3.75
CA PRO A 141 -27.71 2.27 4.42
C PRO A 141 -28.90 1.95 3.49
N ASP A 142 -29.17 2.82 2.52
CA ASP A 142 -30.31 2.68 1.61
C ASP A 142 -30.11 1.54 0.59
N MET A 143 -31.03 0.59 0.62
CA MET A 143 -31.07 -0.53 -0.33
C MET A 143 -31.35 -0.09 -1.77
N ALA A 144 -32.14 0.95 -1.98
CA ALA A 144 -32.46 1.42 -3.33
C ALA A 144 -31.22 2.05 -3.98
N GLU A 145 -30.50 2.90 -3.26
CA GLU A 145 -29.21 3.45 -3.70
C GLU A 145 -28.18 2.35 -3.99
N ARG A 146 -28.03 1.35 -3.10
CA ARG A 146 -27.13 0.20 -3.34
C ARG A 146 -27.47 -0.56 -4.63
N ARG A 147 -28.76 -0.73 -4.96
CA ARG A 147 -29.17 -1.38 -6.21
C ARG A 147 -28.74 -0.58 -7.44
N LYS A 148 -28.87 0.75 -7.40
CA LYS A 148 -28.41 1.62 -8.50
C LYS A 148 -26.90 1.52 -8.68
N ILE A 149 -26.14 1.54 -7.58
CA ILE A 149 -24.68 1.38 -7.61
C ILE A 149 -24.29 0.05 -8.25
N ASN A 150 -24.97 -1.05 -7.90
CA ASN A 150 -24.70 -2.35 -8.51
C ASN A 150 -24.90 -2.35 -10.04
N LEU A 151 -25.93 -1.68 -10.55
CA LEU A 151 -26.14 -1.55 -11.99
C LEU A 151 -25.04 -0.68 -12.62
N GLN A 152 -24.64 0.41 -11.95
CA GLN A 152 -23.59 1.30 -12.41
C GLN A 152 -22.20 0.67 -12.39
N ILE A 153 -21.93 -0.27 -11.48
CA ILE A 153 -20.70 -1.06 -11.46
C ILE A 153 -20.55 -1.83 -12.77
N VAL A 154 -21.64 -2.32 -13.37
CA VAL A 154 -21.60 -3.00 -14.67
C VAL A 154 -21.16 -2.04 -15.78
N GLU A 155 -21.60 -0.79 -15.74
CA GLU A 155 -21.21 0.22 -16.72
C GLU A 155 -19.73 0.58 -16.59
N PHE A 156 -19.23 0.78 -15.37
CA PHE A 156 -17.80 0.95 -15.10
C PHE A 156 -17.00 -0.27 -15.55
N HIS A 157 -17.36 -1.47 -15.09
CA HIS A 157 -16.59 -2.69 -15.35
C HIS A 157 -16.43 -2.99 -16.84
N ASN A 158 -17.46 -2.73 -17.64
CA ASN A 158 -17.44 -2.96 -19.08
C ASN A 158 -16.96 -1.76 -19.90
N ALA A 159 -16.44 -0.71 -19.25
CA ALA A 159 -16.02 0.55 -19.88
C ALA A 159 -17.10 1.11 -20.83
N ARG A 160 -18.35 1.20 -20.35
CA ARG A 160 -19.48 1.72 -21.14
C ARG A 160 -19.67 3.22 -20.90
N GLY A 161 -20.36 3.87 -21.84
CA GLY A 161 -20.63 5.30 -21.78
C GLY A 161 -19.34 6.12 -21.74
N LEU A 162 -19.27 7.07 -20.81
CA LEU A 162 -18.12 7.97 -20.64
C LEU A 162 -16.81 7.21 -20.34
N PHE A 163 -16.88 6.06 -19.66
CA PHE A 163 -15.69 5.26 -19.34
C PHE A 163 -15.03 4.60 -20.55
N GLY A 164 -15.78 4.49 -21.66
CA GLY A 164 -15.32 3.91 -22.93
C GLY A 164 -14.74 4.93 -23.90
N MET A 165 -14.82 6.23 -23.59
CA MET A 165 -14.21 7.29 -24.39
C MET A 165 -12.70 7.13 -24.45
N GLU A 166 -12.09 7.57 -25.55
CA GLU A 166 -10.65 7.45 -25.72
C GLU A 166 -9.88 8.28 -24.68
N ASP A 167 -10.33 9.52 -24.43
CA ASP A 167 -9.76 10.37 -23.37
C ASP A 167 -9.84 9.69 -22.00
N ALA A 168 -10.95 9.01 -21.70
CA ALA A 168 -11.11 8.29 -20.44
C ALA A 168 -10.14 7.12 -20.31
N LYS A 169 -9.72 6.48 -21.42
CA LYS A 169 -8.72 5.40 -21.41
C LYS A 169 -7.31 5.94 -21.25
N GLU A 170 -6.95 6.97 -22.01
CA GLU A 170 -5.63 7.60 -21.96
C GLU A 170 -5.34 8.20 -20.58
N CYS A 171 -6.34 8.81 -19.94
CA CYS A 171 -6.15 9.46 -18.65
C CYS A 171 -6.13 8.52 -17.42
N ARG A 172 -6.34 7.20 -17.57
CA ARG A 172 -6.45 6.26 -16.41
C ARG A 172 -5.21 6.23 -15.54
N LYS A 173 -4.02 6.40 -16.15
CA LYS A 173 -2.72 6.36 -15.45
C LYS A 173 -2.14 7.74 -15.17
N GLU A 174 -2.68 8.77 -15.83
CA GLU A 174 -2.22 10.15 -15.73
C GLU A 174 -2.91 10.91 -14.59
N LEU A 175 -4.21 10.71 -14.42
CA LEU A 175 -5.00 11.37 -13.38
C LEU A 175 -4.96 10.61 -12.06
N ASN A 176 -5.15 11.33 -10.95
CA ASN A 176 -5.45 10.64 -9.72
C ASN A 176 -6.84 9.96 -9.82
N PRO A 177 -7.06 8.82 -9.16
CA PRO A 177 -8.31 8.07 -9.32
C PRO A 177 -9.57 8.90 -9.01
N GLY A 178 -9.52 9.78 -8.01
CA GLY A 178 -10.63 10.65 -7.65
C GLY A 178 -10.99 11.65 -8.75
N GLU A 179 -9.98 12.29 -9.35
CA GLU A 179 -10.13 13.20 -10.50
C GLU A 179 -10.69 12.48 -11.73
N TRP A 180 -10.19 11.27 -12.00
CA TRP A 180 -10.70 10.48 -13.12
C TRP A 180 -12.19 10.16 -12.94
N TRP A 181 -12.60 9.77 -11.73
CA TRP A 181 -14.01 9.57 -11.39
C TRP A 181 -14.82 10.85 -11.49
N ASP A 182 -14.24 12.00 -11.15
CA ASP A 182 -14.93 13.27 -11.29
C ASP A 182 -15.16 13.63 -12.77
N MET A 183 -14.18 13.40 -13.64
CA MET A 183 -14.30 13.73 -15.06
C MET A 183 -15.21 12.77 -15.84
N PHE A 184 -15.13 11.47 -15.58
CA PHE A 184 -15.76 10.46 -16.44
C PHE A 184 -16.89 9.67 -15.76
N GLY A 185 -17.14 9.90 -14.46
CA GLY A 185 -18.15 9.18 -13.69
C GLY A 185 -19.58 9.70 -13.81
N ASP A 186 -19.85 10.76 -14.60
CA ASP A 186 -21.16 11.43 -14.65
C ASP A 186 -22.30 10.55 -15.20
N GLY A 187 -21.98 9.52 -15.98
CA GLY A 187 -22.95 8.51 -16.42
C GLY A 187 -23.40 7.57 -15.29
N THR A 188 -22.74 7.61 -14.14
CA THR A 188 -22.98 6.74 -12.99
C THR A 188 -22.93 7.53 -11.66
N PRO A 189 -23.88 8.43 -11.41
CA PRO A 189 -23.76 9.41 -10.32
C PRO A 189 -23.69 8.80 -8.91
N GLU A 190 -24.42 7.72 -8.63
CA GLU A 190 -24.35 7.03 -7.33
C GLU A 190 -22.98 6.35 -7.13
N LEU A 191 -22.47 5.65 -8.15
CA LEU A 191 -21.16 5.01 -8.11
C LEU A 191 -20.02 6.03 -8.07
N LYS A 192 -20.09 7.13 -8.84
CA LYS A 192 -19.12 8.23 -8.79
C LYS A 192 -18.98 8.78 -7.37
N ARG A 193 -20.10 9.10 -6.71
CA ARG A 193 -20.08 9.58 -5.33
C ARG A 193 -19.48 8.56 -4.37
N PHE A 194 -19.79 7.28 -4.54
CA PHE A 194 -19.21 6.22 -3.72
C PHE A 194 -17.70 6.06 -3.97
N ALA A 195 -17.26 6.06 -5.22
CA ALA A 195 -15.86 5.89 -5.61
C ALA A 195 -14.99 7.04 -5.12
N ILE A 196 -15.40 8.29 -5.38
CA ILE A 196 -14.70 9.47 -4.86
C ILE A 196 -14.61 9.41 -3.33
N ARG A 197 -15.73 9.08 -2.65
CA ARG A 197 -15.74 8.96 -1.18
C ARG A 197 -14.74 7.92 -0.67
N ILE A 198 -14.60 6.77 -1.33
CA ILE A 198 -13.64 5.73 -0.94
C ILE A 198 -12.21 6.20 -1.25
N LEU A 199 -11.95 6.68 -2.47
CA LEU A 199 -10.62 7.01 -2.96
C LEU A 199 -10.01 8.26 -2.32
N SER A 200 -10.83 9.15 -1.77
CA SER A 200 -10.39 10.35 -1.06
C SER A 200 -10.05 10.12 0.42
N LEU A 201 -10.24 8.91 0.95
CA LEU A 201 -9.88 8.61 2.34
C LEU A 201 -8.35 8.52 2.50
N THR A 202 -7.84 8.99 3.64
CA THR A 202 -6.41 8.91 3.97
C THR A 202 -6.06 7.52 4.49
N CYS A 203 -4.90 7.00 4.11
CA CYS A 203 -4.39 5.70 4.59
C CYS A 203 -3.51 5.80 5.84
N SER A 204 -3.14 7.03 6.24
CA SER A 204 -2.26 7.27 7.38
C SER A 204 -2.85 8.35 8.30
N SER A 205 -2.55 8.22 9.60
CA SER A 205 -2.69 9.29 10.58
C SER A 205 -1.43 10.16 10.68
N SER A 206 -0.34 9.76 10.02
CA SER A 206 0.99 10.40 10.13
C SER A 206 1.07 11.81 9.52
N GLY A 207 0.18 12.14 8.58
CA GLY A 207 0.01 13.53 8.11
C GLY A 207 -0.37 14.49 9.24
N CYS A 208 -1.15 14.02 10.23
CA CYS A 208 -1.38 14.77 11.46
C CYS A 208 -0.11 14.84 12.30
N GLU A 209 0.62 13.73 12.47
CA GLU A 209 1.84 13.63 13.30
C GLU A 209 2.98 14.55 12.82
N ARG A 210 3.15 14.76 11.51
CA ARG A 210 4.16 15.74 10.99
C ARG A 210 3.85 17.18 11.36
N ASN A 211 2.56 17.53 11.36
CA ASN A 211 2.13 18.83 11.85
C ASN A 211 2.45 18.92 13.35
N TRP A 212 2.11 17.91 14.15
CA TRP A 212 2.44 17.87 15.58
C TRP A 212 3.95 17.94 15.86
N SER A 213 4.80 17.24 15.10
CA SER A 213 6.27 17.31 15.28
C SER A 213 6.85 18.67 14.93
N SER A 214 6.21 19.41 14.01
CA SER A 214 6.60 20.78 13.70
C SER A 214 6.20 21.75 14.82
N PHE A 215 5.12 21.44 15.55
CA PHE A 215 4.66 22.22 16.71
C PHE A 215 5.39 21.86 18.01
N GLU A 216 6.02 20.69 18.13
CA GLU A 216 6.91 20.37 19.27
C GLU A 216 8.18 21.24 19.29
N ILE A 217 8.55 21.87 18.17
CA ILE A 217 9.68 22.81 18.09
C ILE A 217 9.28 24.21 18.61
N VAL A 218 7.98 24.45 18.87
CA VAL A 218 7.42 25.75 19.29
C VAL A 218 6.91 25.73 20.74
N ILE A 219 7.18 24.66 21.50
CA ILE A 219 6.89 24.52 22.94
C ILE A 219 8.20 24.27 23.69
#